data_AF-A0A7H0GNT6-F1
#
_entry.id   AF-A0A7H0GNT6-F1
#
_cell.length_a   1.000
_cell.length_b   1.000
_cell.length_c   1.000
_cell.angle_alpha   90.00
_cell.angle_beta   90.00
_cell.angle_gamma   90.00
#
_symmetry.space_group_name_H-M   'P 1'
#
loop_
_entity.id
_entity.type
_entity.pdbx_description
1 polymer ?
#
loop_
_entity_poly.entity_id
_entity_poly.type
_entity_poly.pdbx_seq_one_letter_code
_entity_poly.pdbx_strand_id
1 'polypeptide(L)'
;MNEDLWVSALPISGVGVVNGFFYDPPLRFWRDLDPEGKLEAVYNRYQFMQIKLASELMAPGDFQISSPRMDAVTLSVQPERFDFRKLHANFVLANLQDAALLKGNAHLELVQTDGANWTLFRVRAGGT
;
A
#
# COMPACT_ATOMS: atom_id res chain seq x y z
N MET A 1 -23.35 16.91 3.37
CA MET A 1 -23.73 15.49 3.29
C MET A 1 -23.35 15.05 1.88
N ASN A 2 -22.35 14.19 1.72
CA ASN A 2 -21.69 14.00 0.43
C ASN A 2 -22.43 12.96 -0.43
N GLU A 3 -22.83 13.34 -1.65
CA GLU A 3 -23.58 12.48 -2.59
C GLU A 3 -22.79 11.23 -3.02
N ASP A 4 -21.45 11.29 -2.92
CA ASP A 4 -20.53 10.18 -3.21
C ASP A 4 -20.73 8.93 -2.32
N LEU A 5 -21.38 9.06 -1.15
CA LEU A 5 -21.63 7.94 -0.24
C LEU A 5 -22.72 6.98 -0.75
N TRP A 6 -23.61 7.43 -1.64
CA TRP A 6 -24.78 6.65 -2.05
C TRP A 6 -24.55 5.84 -3.33
N VAL A 7 -23.65 6.28 -4.21
CA VAL A 7 -23.34 5.57 -5.46
C VAL A 7 -22.78 4.17 -5.20
N SER A 8 -22.08 3.99 -4.08
CA SER A 8 -21.46 2.70 -3.70
C SER A 8 -22.35 1.81 -2.82
N ALA A 9 -23.45 2.33 -2.27
CA ALA A 9 -24.25 1.62 -1.26
C ALA A 9 -25.00 0.40 -1.82
N LEU A 10 -25.46 0.47 -3.07
CA LEU A 10 -26.23 -0.59 -3.73
C LEU A 10 -25.38 -1.82 -4.09
N PRO A 11 -24.19 -1.68 -4.72
CA PRO A 11 -23.28 -2.81 -4.93
C PRO A 11 -22.81 -3.45 -3.62
N ILE A 12 -22.48 -2.64 -2.60
CA ILE A 12 -21.98 -3.12 -1.30
C ILE A 12 -23.02 -3.95 -0.55
N SER A 13 -24.32 -3.68 -0.76
CA SER A 13 -25.44 -4.42 -0.15
C SER A 13 -25.91 -5.62 -0.97
N GLY A 14 -25.21 -5.99 -2.05
CA GLY A 14 -25.53 -7.15 -2.87
C GLY A 14 -26.68 -6.94 -3.87
N VAL A 15 -27.08 -5.70 -4.13
CA VAL A 15 -28.08 -5.37 -5.15
C VAL A 15 -27.39 -5.27 -6.51
N GLY A 16 -27.81 -6.10 -7.47
CA GLY A 16 -27.25 -6.11 -8.82
C GLY A 16 -27.57 -4.81 -9.58
N VAL A 17 -26.56 -4.00 -9.85
CA VAL A 17 -26.65 -2.79 -10.68
C VAL A 17 -25.69 -2.86 -11.86
N VAL A 18 -26.14 -2.37 -13.01
CA VAL A 18 -25.50 -2.60 -14.33
C VAL A 18 -24.27 -1.69 -14.57
N ASN A 19 -24.01 -0.72 -13.69
CA ASN A 19 -22.87 0.20 -13.76
C ASN A 19 -21.79 -0.10 -12.70
N GLY A 20 -21.47 -1.39 -12.50
CA GLY A 20 -20.45 -1.82 -11.52
C GLY A 20 -19.05 -1.87 -12.13
N PHE A 21 -18.05 -1.32 -11.41
CA PHE A 21 -16.64 -1.53 -11.72
C PHE A 21 -16.16 -2.87 -11.12
N PHE A 22 -15.57 -3.74 -11.95
CA PHE A 22 -15.00 -5.01 -11.51
C PHE A 22 -13.49 -4.83 -11.26
N TYR A 23 -13.05 -5.01 -10.01
CA TYR A 23 -11.63 -4.98 -9.62
C TYR A 23 -11.25 -6.33 -9.02
N ASP A 24 -10.31 -7.04 -9.67
CA ASP A 24 -9.75 -8.31 -9.21
C ASP A 24 -8.54 -8.05 -8.29
N PRO A 25 -8.46 -8.61 -7.06
CA PRO A 25 -7.31 -8.44 -6.20
C PRO A 25 -6.04 -9.01 -6.87
N PRO A 26 -4.88 -8.32 -6.80
CA PRO A 26 -3.64 -8.78 -7.43
C PRO A 26 -3.05 -9.96 -6.66
N LEU A 27 -3.62 -11.16 -6.78
CA LEU A 27 -3.26 -12.35 -6.00
C LEU A 27 -1.77 -12.71 -6.10
N ARG A 28 -1.12 -12.39 -7.22
CA ARG A 28 0.33 -12.57 -7.39
C ARG A 28 1.14 -11.71 -6.41
N PHE A 29 0.72 -10.47 -6.17
CA PHE A 29 1.37 -9.57 -5.21
C PHE A 29 1.26 -10.11 -3.78
N TRP A 30 0.11 -10.65 -3.40
CA TRP A 30 -0.13 -11.17 -2.05
C TRP A 30 0.59 -12.47 -1.75
N ARG A 31 0.75 -13.34 -2.74
CA ARG A 31 1.42 -14.63 -2.56
C ARG A 31 2.89 -14.52 -2.13
N ASP A 32 3.56 -13.42 -2.48
CA ASP A 32 4.94 -13.18 -2.08
C ASP A 32 5.04 -12.67 -0.63
N LEU A 33 3.95 -12.11 -0.09
CA LEU A 33 3.84 -11.61 1.28
C LEU A 33 3.21 -12.64 2.24
N ASP A 34 2.32 -13.49 1.74
CA ASP A 34 1.63 -14.55 2.48
C ASP A 34 1.64 -15.85 1.66
N PRO A 35 2.80 -16.52 1.53
CA PRO A 35 2.96 -17.71 0.70
C PRO A 35 2.15 -18.92 1.22
N GLU A 36 1.76 -18.90 2.49
CA GLU A 36 0.95 -19.95 3.13
C GLU A 36 -0.55 -19.63 3.14
N GLY A 37 -0.98 -18.47 2.61
CA GLY A 37 -2.39 -18.09 2.51
C GLY A 37 -3.09 -17.84 3.86
N LYS A 38 -2.33 -17.62 4.95
CA LYS A 38 -2.88 -17.44 6.31
C LYS A 38 -3.72 -16.17 6.44
N LEU A 39 -3.50 -15.20 5.56
CA LEU A 39 -4.15 -13.90 5.53
C LEU A 39 -5.08 -13.75 4.32
N GLU A 40 -5.37 -14.83 3.58
CA GLU A 40 -6.19 -14.78 2.36
C GLU A 40 -7.56 -14.15 2.61
N ALA A 41 -8.24 -14.50 3.71
CA ALA A 41 -9.52 -13.91 4.07
C ALA A 41 -9.48 -12.39 4.32
N VAL A 42 -8.26 -11.83 4.50
CA VAL A 42 -8.00 -10.41 4.72
C VAL A 42 -7.72 -9.68 3.41
N TYR A 43 -6.92 -10.24 2.49
CA TYR A 43 -6.58 -9.58 1.21
C TYR A 43 -7.44 -10.01 0.00
N ASN A 44 -8.24 -11.08 0.14
CA ASN A 44 -9.14 -11.57 -0.90
C ASN A 44 -10.56 -10.99 -0.73
N ARG A 45 -10.68 -9.66 -0.71
CA ARG A 45 -11.96 -8.91 -0.66
C ARG A 45 -11.92 -7.72 -1.63
N TYR A 46 -13.07 -7.06 -1.87
CA TYR A 46 -13.13 -5.72 -2.49
C TYR A 46 -12.20 -4.77 -1.73
N GLN A 47 -11.13 -4.28 -2.35
CA GLN A 47 -10.05 -3.62 -1.61
C GLN A 47 -9.55 -2.33 -2.23
N PHE A 48 -9.76 -1.26 -1.48
CA PHE A 48 -8.87 -0.11 -1.49
C PHE A 48 -7.61 -0.47 -0.69
N MET A 49 -6.50 -0.78 -1.38
CA MET A 49 -5.21 -0.99 -0.74
C MET A 49 -4.51 0.35 -0.55
N GLN A 50 -4.12 0.66 0.68
CA GLN A 50 -3.33 1.83 1.01
C GLN A 50 -2.00 1.41 1.65
N ILE A 51 -0.90 2.03 1.23
CA ILE A 51 0.39 1.93 1.92
C ILE A 51 0.58 3.20 2.73
N LYS A 52 0.96 3.07 4.01
CA LYS A 52 1.23 4.18 4.93
C LYS A 52 2.59 4.03 5.55
N LEU A 53 3.26 5.14 5.83
CA LEU A 53 4.48 5.14 6.64
C LEU A 53 4.11 5.14 8.13
N ALA A 54 4.74 4.26 8.90
CA ALA A 54 4.49 4.07 10.33
C ALA A 54 5.83 3.96 11.06
N SER A 55 6.40 5.09 11.44
CA SER A 55 7.70 5.18 12.14
C SER A 55 7.67 4.54 13.52
N GLU A 56 6.49 4.42 14.13
CA GLU A 56 6.24 3.81 15.43
C GLU A 56 6.35 2.29 15.46
N LEU A 57 6.38 1.63 14.29
CA LEU A 57 6.59 0.19 14.22
C LEU A 57 7.95 -0.15 14.86
N MET A 58 7.94 -0.96 15.91
CA MET A 58 9.16 -1.40 16.60
C MET A 58 9.74 -2.68 15.96
N ALA A 59 11.06 -2.85 16.07
CA ALA A 59 11.72 -4.09 15.67
C ALA A 59 11.15 -5.30 16.44
N PRO A 60 11.01 -6.47 15.81
CA PRO A 60 11.45 -6.81 14.45
C PRO A 60 10.42 -6.53 13.34
N GLY A 61 9.28 -5.88 13.62
CA GLY A 61 8.18 -5.76 12.67
C GLY A 61 8.38 -4.61 11.67
N ASP A 62 8.81 -4.89 10.45
CA ASP A 62 9.01 -3.86 9.40
C ASP A 62 7.71 -3.38 8.76
N PHE A 63 6.63 -4.11 8.94
CA PHE A 63 5.30 -3.76 8.45
C PHE A 63 4.19 -4.32 9.32
N GLN A 64 3.00 -3.76 9.17
CA GLN A 64 1.76 -4.25 9.74
C GLN A 64 0.66 -4.17 8.69
N ILE A 65 -0.12 -5.24 8.57
CA ILE A 65 -1.33 -5.28 7.73
C ILE A 65 -2.54 -5.12 8.65
N SER A 66 -3.44 -4.23 8.28
CA SER A 66 -4.71 -4.03 8.99
C SER A 66 -5.85 -3.81 8.01
N SER A 67 -7.08 -4.05 8.45
CA SER A 67 -8.28 -3.72 7.69
C SER A 67 -9.16 -2.81 8.54
N PRO A 68 -8.93 -1.48 8.51
CA PRO A 68 -9.64 -0.53 9.37
C PRO A 68 -11.11 -0.36 8.97
N ARG A 69 -11.48 -0.78 7.75
CA ARG A 69 -12.85 -0.81 7.22
C ARG A 69 -13.00 -2.03 6.33
N MET A 70 -14.25 -2.48 6.13
CA MET A 70 -14.56 -3.74 5.43
C MET A 70 -14.03 -3.84 4.00
N ASP A 71 -13.77 -2.71 3.36
CA ASP A 71 -13.36 -2.55 1.96
C ASP A 71 -11.92 -1.99 1.80
N ALA A 72 -11.12 -1.96 2.87
CA ALA A 72 -9.73 -1.51 2.76
C ALA A 72 -8.74 -2.39 3.51
N VAL A 73 -7.56 -2.49 2.91
CA VAL A 73 -6.37 -3.03 3.54
C VAL A 73 -5.34 -1.92 3.62
N THR A 74 -4.80 -1.70 4.81
CA THR A 74 -3.70 -0.78 5.06
C THR A 74 -2.44 -1.58 5.35
N LEU A 75 -1.43 -1.41 4.51
CA LEU A 75 -0.06 -1.83 4.76
C LEU A 75 0.70 -0.65 5.37
N SER A 76 0.90 -0.69 6.68
CA SER A 76 1.78 0.23 7.38
C SER A 76 3.21 -0.29 7.28
N VAL A 77 4.17 0.51 6.80
CA VAL A 77 5.58 0.13 6.66
C VAL A 77 6.46 1.06 7.44
N GLN A 78 7.54 0.53 8.02
CA GLN A 78 8.49 1.40 8.69
C GLN A 78 9.43 2.05 7.66
N PRO A 79 9.46 3.39 7.58
CA PRO A 79 10.03 4.09 6.43
C PRO A 79 11.54 3.95 6.29
N GLU A 80 12.29 3.74 7.37
CA GLU A 80 13.76 3.70 7.36
C GLU A 80 14.31 2.31 7.04
N ARG A 81 13.58 1.24 7.36
CA ARG A 81 14.08 -0.14 7.24
C ARG A 81 13.27 -1.04 6.33
N PHE A 82 12.05 -0.65 5.96
CA PHE A 82 11.23 -1.50 5.10
C PHE A 82 11.90 -1.70 3.74
N ASP A 83 11.96 -2.96 3.32
CA ASP A 83 12.47 -3.36 2.02
C ASP A 83 11.38 -3.26 0.95
N PHE A 84 11.36 -2.13 0.23
CA PHE A 84 10.40 -1.85 -0.83
C PHE A 84 10.49 -2.81 -2.03
N ARG A 85 11.55 -3.62 -2.15
CA ARG A 85 11.64 -4.68 -3.18
C ARG A 85 10.56 -5.75 -2.98
N LYS A 86 10.10 -5.96 -1.73
CA LYS A 86 9.01 -6.91 -1.40
C LYS A 86 7.67 -6.53 -2.05
N LEU A 87 7.52 -5.29 -2.49
CA LEU A 87 6.33 -4.80 -3.18
C LEU A 87 6.43 -4.90 -4.71
N HIS A 88 7.56 -5.41 -5.23
CA HIS A 88 7.89 -5.39 -6.67
C HIS A 88 7.79 -4.00 -7.31
N ALA A 89 7.99 -2.96 -6.50
CA ALA A 89 7.99 -1.58 -6.96
C ALA A 89 9.38 -1.19 -7.46
N ASN A 90 9.44 -0.49 -8.59
CA ASN A 90 10.68 0.10 -9.10
C ASN A 90 10.94 1.50 -8.52
N PHE A 91 9.87 2.18 -8.10
CA PHE A 91 9.91 3.55 -7.60
C PHE A 91 8.95 3.75 -6.43
N VAL A 92 9.30 4.68 -5.55
CA VAL A 92 8.44 5.21 -4.49
C VAL A 92 8.27 6.70 -4.73
N LEU A 93 7.03 7.14 -4.95
CA LEU A 93 6.69 8.56 -5.04
C LEU A 93 6.14 9.00 -3.68
N ALA A 94 6.72 10.04 -3.09
CA ALA A 94 6.37 10.52 -1.77
C ALA A 94 6.16 12.03 -1.79
N ASN A 95 5.21 12.52 -1.00
CA ASN A 95 5.08 13.95 -0.75
C ASN A 95 6.27 14.46 0.10
N LEU A 96 6.39 15.77 0.31
CA LEU A 96 7.50 16.34 1.09
C LEU A 96 7.65 15.76 2.50
N GLN A 97 6.54 15.50 3.20
CA GLN A 97 6.56 14.98 4.57
C GLN A 97 7.06 13.52 4.59
N ASP A 98 6.49 12.68 3.74
CA ASP A 98 6.84 11.27 3.64
C ASP A 98 8.27 11.09 3.10
N ALA A 99 8.70 11.95 2.17
CA ALA A 99 10.05 11.95 1.64
C ALA A 99 11.09 12.21 2.72
N ALA A 100 10.79 13.06 3.72
CA ALA A 100 11.70 13.30 4.85
C ALA A 100 11.94 12.01 5.67
N LEU A 101 10.91 11.17 5.84
CA LEU A 101 11.00 9.90 6.56
C LEU A 101 11.74 8.82 5.74
N LEU A 102 11.60 8.85 4.41
CA LEU A 102 12.18 7.84 3.52
C LEU A 102 13.65 8.08 3.17
N LYS A 103 14.18 9.30 3.38
CA LYS A 103 15.56 9.67 3.06
C LYS A 103 16.62 8.77 3.70
N GLY A 104 16.33 8.21 4.88
CA GLY A 104 17.23 7.31 5.60
C GLY A 104 17.19 5.86 5.15
N ASN A 105 16.28 5.48 4.24
CA ASN A 105 16.09 4.09 3.88
C ASN A 105 17.21 3.56 2.97
N ALA A 106 17.91 2.52 3.43
CA ALA A 106 19.04 1.92 2.71
C ALA A 106 18.64 1.26 1.37
N HIS A 107 17.36 0.92 1.19
CA HIS A 107 16.83 0.31 -0.04
C HIS A 107 16.34 1.33 -1.06
N LEU A 108 16.40 2.63 -0.76
CA LEU A 108 15.97 3.70 -1.64
C LEU A 108 17.14 4.56 -2.13
N GLU A 109 16.97 5.11 -3.32
CA GLU A 109 17.86 6.09 -3.92
C GLU A 109 17.04 7.30 -4.35
N LEU A 110 17.39 8.50 -3.89
CA LEU A 110 16.73 9.73 -4.33
C LEU A 110 17.06 9.98 -5.81
N VAL A 111 16.03 10.05 -6.67
CA VAL A 111 16.19 10.32 -8.10
C VAL A 111 15.90 11.78 -8.42
N GLN A 112 14.75 12.28 -7.99
CA GLN A 112 14.29 13.62 -8.35
C GLN A 112 13.38 14.19 -7.26
N THR A 113 13.39 15.52 -7.14
CA THR A 113 12.36 16.28 -6.45
C THR A 113 11.85 17.36 -7.39
N ASP A 114 10.55 17.64 -7.34
CA ASP A 114 9.97 18.82 -8.00
C ASP A 114 10.18 20.11 -7.19
N GLY A 115 10.78 19.99 -5.99
CA GLY A 115 11.07 21.09 -5.08
C GLY A 115 9.87 21.63 -4.30
N ALA A 116 8.66 21.13 -4.55
CA ALA A 116 7.43 21.73 -4.01
C ALA A 116 6.42 20.72 -3.43
N ASN A 117 6.25 19.56 -4.07
CA ASN A 117 5.18 18.62 -3.71
C ASN A 117 5.67 17.18 -3.65
N TRP A 118 6.51 16.76 -4.60
CA TRP A 118 6.82 15.36 -4.83
C TRP A 118 8.31 15.07 -4.88
N THR A 119 8.67 13.92 -4.32
CA THR A 119 10.00 13.34 -4.37
C THR A 119 9.91 11.91 -4.87
N LEU A 120 10.70 11.59 -5.89
CA LEU A 120 10.79 10.27 -6.48
C LEU A 120 12.05 9.57 -5.97
N PHE A 121 11.85 8.38 -5.39
CA PHE A 121 12.90 7.46 -5.04
C PHE A 121 12.88 6.26 -5.98
N ARG A 122 14.05 5.77 -6.40
CA ARG A 122 14.22 4.47 -7.04
C ARG A 122 14.44 3.42 -5.97
N VAL A 123 13.79 2.27 -6.12
CA VAL A 123 14.07 1.10 -5.29
C VAL A 123 15.37 0.47 -5.79
N ARG A 124 16.36 0.34 -4.92
CA ARG A 124 17.65 -0.26 -5.26
C ARG A 124 17.46 -1.73 -5.59
N ALA A 125 18.12 -2.20 -6.66
CA ALA A 125 18.25 -3.63 -6.89
C ALA A 125 19.05 -4.26 -5.73
N GLY A 126 18.67 -5.46 -5.30
CA GLY A 126 19.46 -6.18 -4.31
C GLY A 126 20.84 -6.49 -4.84
N GLY A 127 21.87 -6.20 -4.03
CA GLY A 127 23.17 -6.83 -4.23
C GLY A 127 23.01 -8.34 -4.11
N THR A 128 23.48 -9.06 -5.13
CA THR A 128 23.67 -10.52 -5.11
C THR A 128 24.64 -10.93 -4.02
#